data_AF-A0A7K6YL69-F1
#
_entry.id   AF-A0A7K6YL69-F1
#
_cell.length_a   1.000
_cell.length_b   1.000
_cell.length_c   1.000
_cell.angle_alpha   90.00
_cell.angle_beta   90.00
_cell.angle_gamma   90.00
#
_symmetry.space_group_name_H-M   'P 1'
#
loop_
_entity.id
_entity.type
_entity.pdbx_description
1 polymer ?
#
loop_
_entity_poly.entity_id
_entity_poly.type
_entity_poly.pdbx_seq_one_letter_code
_entity_poly.pdbx_strand_id
1 'polypeptide(L)' 'QITLGRATKDNQIDVDLALEGPAWKISRKQGVIKLKNNGDFFIANEGRRPIYIDGRPVLGGNKWKLNNNSVVEVG' A
#
# COMPACT_ATOMS: atom_id res chain seq x y z
N GLN A 1 8.35 -9.11 3.06
CA GLN A 1 7.07 -8.38 2.90
C GLN A 1 7.34 -6.93 3.24
N ILE A 2 6.74 -5.98 2.53
CA ILE A 2 6.82 -4.55 2.83
C ILE A 2 5.41 -4.04 3.10
N THR A 3 5.21 -3.28 4.17
CA THR A 3 3.93 -2.70 4.58
C THR A 3 3.97 -1.19 4.41
N LEU A 4 2.85 -0.61 3.99
CA LEU A 4 2.67 0.83 3.82
C LEU A 4 1.37 1.29 4.46
N GLY A 5 1.37 2.50 5.03
CA GLY A 5 0.23 3.01 5.78
C GLY A 5 0.66 4.11 6.74
N ARG A 6 -0.10 4.29 7.82
CA ARG A 6 0.17 5.26 8.87
C ARG A 6 0.68 4.55 10.13
N ALA A 7 1.90 4.85 10.55
CA ALA A 7 2.44 4.27 11.77
C ALA A 7 1.65 4.76 13.00
N THR A 8 1.55 3.87 13.99
CA THR A 8 1.11 4.20 15.35
C THR A 8 1.98 3.45 16.34
N LYS A 9 1.91 3.78 17.62
CA LYS A 9 2.66 3.07 18.67
C LYS A 9 2.47 1.55 18.59
N ASP A 10 1.27 1.09 18.25
CA ASP A 10 0.90 -0.33 18.20
C ASP A 10 0.94 -0.94 16.79
N ASN A 11 1.29 -0.14 15.77
CA ASN A 11 1.31 -0.61 14.38
C ASN A 11 2.53 -0.02 13.68
N GLN A 12 3.63 -0.77 13.73
CA GLN A 12 4.84 -0.43 12.99
C GLN A 12 4.65 -0.79 11.51
N ILE A 13 5.06 0.13 10.65
CA ILE A 13 4.89 0.06 9.20
C ILE A 13 6.25 0.36 8.58
N ASP A 14 6.61 -0.38 7.53
CA ASP A 14 7.91 -0.23 6.85
C ASP A 14 8.01 1.12 6.11
N VAL A 15 6.90 1.57 5.51
CA VAL A 15 6.76 2.86 4.82
C VAL A 15 5.65 3.70 5.46
N ASP A 16 6.03 4.62 6.35
CA ASP A 16 5.09 5.49 7.05
C ASP A 16 4.73 6.75 6.24
N LEU A 17 3.53 6.74 5.68
CA LEU A 17 2.99 7.84 4.88
C LEU A 17 2.54 9.04 5.74
N ALA A 18 2.53 8.91 7.07
CA ALA A 18 2.24 10.06 7.95
C ALA A 18 3.37 11.09 8.01
N LEU A 19 4.56 10.73 7.54
CA LEU A 19 5.70 11.64 7.44
C LEU A 19 5.48 12.73 6.37
N GLU A 20 4.61 12.47 5.39
CA GLU A 20 4.27 13.40 4.30
C GLU A 20 3.21 14.45 4.69
N GLY A 21 2.71 14.42 5.93
CA GLY A 21 1.74 15.38 6.45
C GLY A 21 0.42 14.74 6.92
N PRO A 22 -0.73 15.43 6.79
CA PRO A 22 -2.00 14.95 7.33
C PRO A 22 -2.46 13.60 6.74
N ALA A 23 -2.17 12.51 7.44
CA ALA A 23 -2.50 11.14 7.00
C ALA A 23 -3.74 10.53 7.67
N TRP A 24 -4.66 11.36 8.18
CA TRP A 24 -5.90 10.88 8.83
C TRP A 24 -6.80 10.06 7.90
N LYS A 25 -6.65 10.24 6.58
CA LYS A 25 -7.33 9.47 5.53
C LYS A 25 -6.71 8.10 5.27
N ILE A 26 -5.45 7.91 5.67
CA ILE A 26 -4.66 6.70 5.43
C ILE A 26 -4.89 5.70 6.55
N SER A 27 -5.19 4.46 6.16
CA SER A 27 -5.32 3.37 7.11
C SER A 27 -3.97 3.08 7.76
N ARG A 28 -3.97 2.67 9.04
CA ARG A 28 -2.74 2.28 9.73
C ARG A 28 -1.96 1.22 8.94
N LYS A 29 -2.69 0.30 8.31
CA LYS A 29 -2.18 -0.65 7.30
C LYS A 29 -2.97 -0.46 6.02
N GLN A 30 -2.42 0.29 5.07
CA GLN A 30 -3.11 0.66 3.83
C GLN A 30 -2.79 -0.35 2.72
N GLY A 31 -1.53 -0.74 2.59
CA GLY A 31 -1.11 -1.70 1.58
C GLY A 31 0.01 -2.62 2.04
N VAL A 32 0.14 -3.74 1.33
CA VAL A 32 1.20 -4.73 1.57
C VAL A 32 1.77 -5.20 0.25
N ILE A 33 3.08 -5.03 0.07
CA ILE A 33 3.83 -5.53 -1.07
C ILE A 33 4.48 -6.87 -0.70
N LYS A 34 4.26 -7.89 -1.54
CA LYS A 34 4.83 -9.23 -1.39
C LYS A 34 5.49 -9.67 -2.69
N LEU A 35 6.69 -10.23 -2.57
CA LEU A 35 7.34 -11.00 -3.62
C LEU A 35 6.78 -12.42 -3.58
N LYS A 36 6.29 -12.92 -4.72
CA LYS A 36 5.91 -14.32 -4.88
C LYS A 36 7.11 -15.15 -5.34
N ASN A 37 7.03 -16.46 -5.14
CA ASN A 37 8.09 -17.41 -5.52
C ASN A 37 8.38 -17.42 -7.04
N ASN A 38 7.47 -16.91 -7.86
CA ASN A 38 7.67 -16.76 -9.30
C ASN A 38 8.41 -15.47 -9.69
N GLY A 39 8.89 -14.68 -8.72
CA GLY A 39 9.58 -13.42 -8.94
C GLY A 39 8.67 -12.20 -9.09
N ASP A 40 7.34 -12.36 -9.09
CA ASP A 40 6.41 -11.24 -9.24
C ASP A 40 6.17 -10.50 -7.93
N PHE A 41 6.13 -9.17 -8.00
CA PHE A 41 5.64 -8.32 -6.93
C PHE A 41 4.14 -8.10 -7.03
N PHE A 42 3.45 -8.23 -5.91
CA PHE A 42 2.03 -7.89 -5.77
C PHE A 42 1.84 -6.92 -4.63
N ILE A 43 0.95 -5.94 -4.83
CA ILE A 43 0.41 -5.11 -3.76
C ILE A 43 -1.00 -5.57 -3.42
N ALA A 44 -1.31 -5.73 -2.14
CA ALA A 44 -2.66 -5.92 -1.63
C ALA A 44 -3.12 -4.64 -0.92
N ASN A 45 -4.33 -4.18 -1.20
CA ASN A 45 -4.94 -3.10 -0.46
C ASN A 45 -5.66 -3.68 0.77
N GLU A 46 -5.16 -3.40 1.96
CA GLU A 46 -5.78 -3.81 3.23
C GLU A 46 -6.48 -2.64 3.93
N GLY A 47 -6.44 -1.46 3.32
CA GLY A 47 -7.03 -0.24 3.83
C GLY A 47 -8.47 0.01 3.35
N ARG A 48 -9.04 1.09 3.86
CA ARG A 48 -10.40 1.53 3.52
C ARG A 48 -10.49 2.25 2.19
N ARG A 49 -9.47 3.05 1.85
CA ARG A 49 -9.42 3.82 0.60
C ARG A 49 -8.78 3.02 -0.53
N PRO A 50 -9.10 3.29 -1.80
CA PRO A 50 -8.38 2.71 -2.93
C PRO A 50 -6.88 3.06 -2.90
N ILE A 51 -6.06 2.15 -3.41
CA ILE A 51 -4.68 2.44 -3.84
C ILE A 51 -4.73 2.53 -5.36
N TYR A 52 -4.12 3.54 -5.98
CA TYR A 52 -4.08 3.62 -7.44
C TYR A 52 -2.75 3.10 -7.95
N ILE A 53 -2.81 2.20 -8.94
CA ILE A 53 -1.65 1.66 -9.64
C ILE A 53 -1.76 2.06 -11.10
N ASP A 54 -0.84 2.90 -11.58
CA ASP A 54 -0.87 3.44 -12.94
C ASP A 54 -2.24 4.09 -13.27
N GLY A 55 -2.79 4.84 -12.30
CA GLY A 55 -4.11 5.48 -12.39
C GLY A 55 -5.31 4.55 -12.21
N ARG A 56 -5.11 3.23 -12.00
CA ARG A 56 -6.20 2.26 -11.82
C ARG A 56 -6.48 1.97 -10.35
N PRO A 57 -7.73 2.05 -9.88
CA PRO A 57 -8.05 1.82 -8.47
C PRO A 57 -7.99 0.33 -8.11
N VAL A 58 -7.25 0.02 -7.04
CA VAL A 58 -7.25 -1.26 -6.33
C VAL A 58 -8.05 -1.06 -5.05
N LEU A 59 -9.28 -1.59 -5.03
CA LEU A 59 -10.18 -1.47 -3.87
C LEU A 59 -9.72 -2.33 -2.69
N GLY A 60 -10.20 -2.02 -1.49
CA GLY A 60 -9.89 -2.79 -0.28
C GLY A 60 -10.20 -4.29 -0.45
N GLY A 61 -9.29 -5.13 0.01
CA GLY A 61 -9.35 -6.60 -0.13
C GLY A 61 -8.82 -7.13 -1.46
N ASN A 62 -8.58 -6.27 -2.45
CA ASN A 62 -8.04 -6.68 -3.74
C ASN A 62 -6.52 -6.56 -3.80
N LYS A 63 -5.95 -7.24 -4.80
CA LYS A 63 -4.51 -7.31 -5.07
C LYS A 63 -4.21 -7.00 -6.54
N TRP A 64 -3.05 -6.43 -6.79
CA TRP A 64 -2.60 -6.05 -8.12
C TRP A 64 -1.13 -6.42 -8.31
N LYS A 65 -0.77 -6.86 -9.53
CA LYS A 65 0.63 -7.14 -9.89
C LYS A 65 1.33 -5.82 -10.18
N LEU A 66 2.45 -5.56 -9.50
CA LEU A 66 3.31 -4.42 -9.80
C LEU A 66 4.23 -4.81 -10.96
N ASN A 67 4.19 -4.04 -12.03
CA ASN A 67 5.13 -4.19 -13.13
C ASN A 67 6.31 -3.24 -12.90
N ASN A 68 7.39 -3.44 -13.67
CA ASN A 68 8.49 -2.50 -13.65
C ASN A 68 7.97 -1.08 -13.99
N ASN A 69 8.44 -0.08 -13.23
CA ASN A 69 8.03 1.32 -13.34
C ASN A 69 6.55 1.62 -13.04
N SER A 70 5.80 0.71 -12.40
CA SER A 70 4.45 1.05 -11.93
C SER A 70 4.48 2.17 -10.89
N VAL A 71 3.58 3.13 -11.02
CA VAL A 71 3.37 4.22 -10.04
C VAL A 71 2.31 3.79 -9.03
N VAL A 72 2.62 3.96 -7.75
CA VAL A 72 1.71 3.66 -6.63
C VAL A 72 1.29 4.97 -5.96
N GLU A 73 0.00 5.27 -6.00
CA GLU A 73 -0.56 6.47 -5.39
C GLU A 73 -1.47 6.08 -4.22
N VAL A 74 -1.31 6.77 -3.09
CA VAL A 74 -2.00 6.51 -1.83
C VAL A 74 -2.43 7.83 -1.21
N GLY A 75 -3.72 7.96 -0.86
CA GLY A 75 -4.34 9.19 -0.34
C GLY A 75 -5.63 8.95 0.43
#